data_AF-A0A1X1MYW0-F1
#
_entry.id   AF-A0A1X1MYW0-F1
#
_cell.length_a   1.000
_cell.length_b   1.000
_cell.length_c   1.000
_cell.angle_alpha   90.00
_cell.angle_beta   90.00
_cell.angle_gamma   90.00
#
_symmetry.space_group_name_H-M   'P 1'
#
loop_
_entity.id
_entity.type
_entity.pdbx_description
1 polymer ?
#
loop_
_entity_poly.entity_id
_entity_poly.type
_entity_poly.pdbx_seq_one_letter_code
_entity_poly.pdbx_strand_id
1 'polypeptide(L)'
;MEQHKPSNSSALVRLSPISIITTSWIISIQNTVDYTLMRESDVRFKYRRKLPSYIDSHLPRPTQSRQINELYSTLDRVAVELLANGLSDKNSQRPEYLLPQIQMAIEPHYQGLSKAYSGELIARLF
;
A
#
# COMPACT_ATOMS: atom_id res chain seq x y z
N MET A 1 24.89 26.93 24.95
CA MET A 1 24.46 26.93 23.54
C MET A 1 24.75 25.55 22.98
N GLU A 2 23.82 24.62 23.13
CA GLU A 2 24.01 23.26 22.61
C GLU A 2 23.58 23.25 21.14
N GLN A 3 24.53 22.89 20.27
CA GLN A 3 24.32 22.65 18.85
C GLN A 3 23.42 21.42 18.67
N HIS A 4 22.19 21.63 18.21
CA HIS A 4 21.41 20.56 17.58
C HIS A 4 22.15 20.07 16.33
N LYS A 5 22.79 18.90 16.43
CA LYS A 5 23.20 18.15 15.24
C LYS A 5 21.93 17.78 14.45
N PRO A 6 21.82 18.12 13.16
CA PRO A 6 20.86 17.43 12.31
C PRO A 6 21.27 15.96 12.28
N SER A 7 20.39 15.09 12.78
CA SER A 7 20.55 13.65 12.62
C SER A 7 20.44 13.35 11.13
N ASN A 8 21.61 13.18 10.48
CA ASN A 8 21.75 12.65 9.13
C ASN A 8 21.33 11.17 9.08
N SER A 9 20.07 10.88 9.45
CA SER A 9 19.44 9.67 8.99
C SER A 9 19.03 9.97 7.56
N SER A 10 19.87 9.58 6.60
CA SER A 10 19.40 9.34 5.25
C SER A 10 18.16 8.48 5.39
N ALA A 11 16.99 9.07 5.15
CA ALA A 11 15.74 8.34 5.05
C ALA A 11 15.85 7.45 3.81
N LEU A 12 16.59 6.35 3.97
CA LEU A 12 16.40 5.15 3.19
C LEU A 12 14.93 4.86 3.43
N VAL A 13 14.10 5.25 2.47
CA VAL A 13 12.66 5.07 2.51
C VAL A 13 12.48 3.55 2.59
N ARG A 14 12.41 3.02 3.81
CA ARG A 14 12.25 1.60 4.07
C ARG A 14 10.94 1.21 3.41
N LEU A 15 11.04 0.49 2.30
CA LEU A 15 9.88 0.06 1.52
C LEU A 15 9.13 -0.95 2.39
N SER A 16 8.00 -0.54 2.95
CA SER A 16 7.22 -1.45 3.78
C SER A 16 6.73 -2.65 2.93
N PRO A 17 6.75 -3.89 3.44
CA PRO A 17 6.17 -5.05 2.77
C PRO A 17 4.70 -4.86 2.44
N ILE A 18 3.95 -4.11 3.24
CA ILE A 18 2.56 -3.77 2.91
C ILE A 18 2.53 -2.94 1.61
N SER A 19 3.47 -2.01 1.42
CA SER A 19 3.63 -1.32 0.13
C SER A 19 3.95 -2.29 -0.99
N ILE A 20 4.91 -3.20 -0.78
CA ILE A 20 5.35 -4.18 -1.80
C ILE A 20 4.20 -5.14 -2.17
N ILE A 21 3.48 -5.68 -1.19
CA ILE A 21 2.33 -6.57 -1.37
C ILE A 21 1.22 -5.83 -2.10
N THR A 22 0.91 -4.58 -1.70
CA THR A 22 -0.12 -3.77 -2.37
C THR A 22 0.25 -3.49 -3.82
N THR A 23 1.50 -3.12 -4.10
CA THR A 23 2.01 -2.94 -5.47
C THR A 23 1.92 -4.23 -6.27
N SER A 24 2.30 -5.36 -5.68
CA SER A 24 2.26 -6.68 -6.33
C SER A 24 0.82 -7.08 -6.70
N TRP A 25 -0.13 -6.78 -5.82
CA TRP A 25 -1.55 -6.98 -6.07
C TRP A 25 -2.04 -6.18 -7.28
N ILE A 26 -1.72 -4.88 -7.32
CA ILE A 26 -2.09 -3.99 -8.43
C ILE A 26 -1.52 -4.51 -9.75
N ILE A 27 -0.22 -4.83 -9.80
CA ILE A 27 0.45 -5.35 -11.00
C ILE A 27 -0.18 -6.67 -11.45
N SER A 28 -0.51 -7.57 -10.52
CA SER A 28 -1.14 -8.86 -10.86
C SER A 28 -2.49 -8.68 -11.55
N ILE A 29 -3.28 -7.71 -11.12
CA ILE A 29 -4.55 -7.34 -11.76
C ILE A 29 -4.27 -6.73 -13.13
N GLN A 30 -3.30 -5.82 -13.22
CA GLN A 30 -2.98 -5.16 -14.48
C GLN A 30 -2.53 -6.12 -15.57
N ASN A 31 -1.82 -7.19 -15.20
CA ASN A 31 -1.33 -8.19 -16.14
C ASN A 31 -2.40 -9.21 -16.57
N THR A 32 -3.50 -9.32 -15.83
CA THR A 32 -4.55 -10.35 -16.08
C THR A 32 -5.81 -9.78 -16.69
N VAL A 33 -6.01 -8.47 -16.58
CA VAL A 33 -7.24 -7.82 -17.02
C VAL A 33 -7.05 -7.18 -18.39
N ASP A 34 -7.95 -7.50 -19.30
CA ASP A 34 -8.10 -6.74 -20.53
C ASP A 34 -8.79 -5.40 -20.24
N TYR A 35 -7.99 -4.35 -20.24
CA TYR A 35 -8.44 -3.00 -19.97
C TYR A 35 -9.12 -2.31 -21.16
N THR A 36 -9.08 -2.90 -22.36
CA THR A 36 -9.76 -2.32 -23.53
C THR A 36 -11.28 -2.39 -23.43
N LEU A 37 -11.80 -3.31 -22.61
CA LEU A 37 -13.22 -3.59 -22.46
C LEU A 37 -13.81 -3.10 -21.13
N MET A 38 -12.99 -2.57 -20.23
CA MET A 38 -13.39 -2.30 -18.85
C MET A 38 -13.40 -0.81 -18.55
N ARG A 39 -14.50 -0.29 -17.97
CA ARG A 39 -14.59 1.11 -17.53
C ARG A 39 -14.06 1.27 -16.11
N GLU A 40 -13.72 2.50 -15.73
CA GLU A 40 -13.25 2.78 -14.37
C GLU A 40 -14.28 2.42 -13.29
N SER A 41 -15.57 2.60 -13.56
CA SER A 41 -16.64 2.16 -12.67
C SER A 41 -16.61 0.66 -12.41
N ASP A 42 -16.25 -0.12 -13.43
CA ASP A 42 -16.20 -1.58 -13.36
C ASP A 42 -15.01 -2.02 -12.52
N VAL A 43 -13.85 -1.34 -12.64
CA VAL A 43 -12.69 -1.54 -11.75
C VAL A 43 -13.09 -1.30 -10.30
N ARG A 44 -13.69 -0.14 -10.02
CA ARG A 44 -14.08 0.27 -8.66
C ARG A 44 -15.06 -0.73 -8.06
N PHE A 45 -16.02 -1.20 -8.84
CA PHE A 45 -16.96 -2.22 -8.38
C PHE A 45 -16.31 -3.59 -8.16
N LYS A 46 -15.50 -4.06 -9.14
CA LYS A 46 -14.93 -5.41 -9.14
C LYS A 46 -13.86 -5.61 -8.07
N TYR A 47 -13.07 -4.59 -7.75
CA TYR A 47 -11.89 -4.71 -6.87
C TYR A 47 -12.04 -4.08 -5.49
N ARG A 48 -13.15 -3.37 -5.22
CA ARG A 48 -13.44 -2.81 -3.90
C ARG A 48 -13.40 -3.88 -2.80
N ARG A 49 -12.74 -3.56 -1.69
CA ARG A 49 -12.60 -4.38 -0.47
C ARG A 49 -11.91 -5.72 -0.69
N LYS A 50 -11.18 -5.91 -1.79
CA LYS A 50 -10.45 -7.17 -2.08
C LYS A 50 -8.99 -7.13 -1.64
N LEU A 51 -8.39 -5.93 -1.56
CA LEU A 51 -7.00 -5.80 -1.13
C LEU A 51 -6.76 -6.34 0.30
N PRO A 52 -7.63 -6.09 1.31
CA PRO A 52 -7.38 -6.56 2.67
C PRO A 52 -7.21 -8.09 2.75
N SER A 53 -8.07 -8.85 2.05
CA SER A 53 -7.97 -10.30 2.00
C SER A 53 -6.68 -10.79 1.32
N TYR A 54 -6.18 -10.04 0.34
CA TYR A 54 -4.89 -10.34 -0.30
C TYR A 54 -3.72 -10.03 0.63
N ILE A 55 -3.76 -8.93 1.39
CA ILE A 55 -2.73 -8.63 2.38
C ILE A 55 -2.73 -9.70 3.47
N ASP A 56 -3.90 -10.09 3.97
CA ASP A 56 -4.06 -11.12 5.01
C ASP A 56 -3.52 -12.49 4.57
N SER A 57 -3.48 -12.79 3.26
CA SER A 57 -2.88 -14.04 2.75
C SER A 57 -1.35 -14.01 2.67
N HIS A 58 -0.72 -12.84 2.80
CA HIS A 58 0.74 -12.65 2.72
C HIS A 58 1.37 -12.23 4.05
N LEU A 59 0.59 -11.60 4.93
CA LEU A 59 1.00 -11.17 6.25
C LEU A 59 -0.02 -11.62 7.29
N PRO A 60 0.40 -12.34 8.34
CA PRO A 60 -0.51 -12.71 9.41
C PRO A 60 -1.06 -11.44 10.07
N ARG A 61 -2.38 -11.35 10.10
CA ARG A 61 -3.09 -10.20 10.65
C ARG A 61 -2.86 -10.11 12.16
N PRO A 62 -2.38 -8.98 12.69
CA PRO A 62 -2.32 -8.77 14.13
C PRO A 62 -3.72 -8.77 14.74
N THR A 63 -3.79 -9.11 16.02
CA THR A 63 -5.02 -9.11 16.81
C THR A 63 -5.78 -7.80 16.58
N GLN A 64 -7.08 -7.92 16.28
CA GLN A 64 -7.97 -6.88 15.74
C GLN A 64 -7.69 -5.46 16.24
N SER A 65 -6.80 -4.74 15.54
CA SER A 65 -6.55 -3.33 15.80
C SER A 65 -7.39 -2.49 14.85
N ARG A 66 -8.20 -1.58 15.41
CA ARG A 66 -8.93 -0.56 14.65
C ARG A 66 -8.03 0.18 13.66
N GLN A 67 -6.77 0.44 14.05
CA GLN A 67 -5.77 1.14 13.24
C GLN A 67 -5.38 0.35 11.98
N ILE A 68 -5.33 -0.99 12.06
CA ILE A 68 -5.04 -1.85 10.91
C ILE A 68 -6.22 -1.87 9.94
N ASN A 69 -7.45 -1.90 10.46
CA ASN A 69 -8.64 -1.83 9.63
C ASN A 69 -8.72 -0.49 8.88
N GLU A 70 -8.38 0.61 9.56
CA GLU A 70 -8.29 1.94 8.95
C GLU A 70 -7.20 1.99 7.86
N LEU A 71 -6.00 1.47 8.14
CA LEU A 71 -4.95 1.34 7.13
C LEU A 71 -5.41 0.55 5.91
N TYR A 72 -5.95 -0.65 6.11
CA TYR A 72 -6.36 -1.53 5.00
C TYR A 72 -7.49 -0.90 4.19
N SER A 73 -8.39 -0.16 4.82
CA SER A 73 -9.41 0.62 4.11
C SER A 73 -8.81 1.76 3.28
N THR A 74 -7.82 2.47 3.81
CA THR A 74 -7.09 3.53 3.07
C THR A 74 -6.36 2.93 1.88
N LEU A 75 -5.63 1.83 2.09
CA LEU A 75 -4.89 1.13 1.04
C LEU A 75 -5.80 0.58 -0.04
N ASP A 76 -6.93 -0.03 0.32
CA ASP A 76 -7.90 -0.56 -0.64
C ASP A 76 -8.43 0.56 -1.55
N ARG A 77 -8.77 1.72 -0.95
CA ARG A 77 -9.21 2.88 -1.71
C ARG A 77 -8.11 3.38 -2.66
N VAL A 78 -6.89 3.55 -2.18
CA VAL A 78 -5.77 4.03 -3.01
C VAL A 78 -5.44 3.05 -4.13
N ALA A 79 -5.36 1.75 -3.84
CA ALA A 79 -5.08 0.74 -4.84
C ALA A 79 -6.17 0.65 -5.92
N VAL A 80 -7.44 0.75 -5.53
CA VAL A 80 -8.56 0.78 -6.47
C VAL A 80 -8.53 2.03 -7.35
N GLU A 81 -8.21 3.20 -6.80
CA GLU A 81 -8.07 4.42 -7.59
C GLU A 81 -6.85 4.36 -8.52
N LEU A 82 -5.73 3.76 -8.11
CA LEU A 82 -4.59 3.52 -8.98
C LEU A 82 -4.95 2.60 -10.16
N LEU A 83 -5.69 1.53 -9.89
CA LEU A 83 -6.19 0.62 -10.93
C LEU A 83 -7.18 1.32 -11.88
N ALA A 84 -8.05 2.17 -11.36
CA ALA A 84 -9.04 2.90 -12.14
C ALA A 84 -8.38 3.99 -12.99
N ASN A 85 -7.50 4.80 -12.42
CA ASN A 85 -6.73 5.82 -13.14
C ASN A 85 -5.77 5.19 -14.14
N GLY A 86 -5.27 3.98 -13.88
CA GLY A 86 -4.41 3.27 -14.80
C GLY A 86 -5.05 2.83 -16.11
N LEU A 87 -6.38 2.77 -16.17
CA LEU A 87 -7.11 2.69 -17.44
C LEU A 87 -6.88 3.90 -18.34
N SER A 88 -6.69 5.07 -17.74
CA SER A 88 -6.58 6.35 -18.44
C SER A 88 -5.14 6.72 -18.82
N ASP A 89 -4.15 6.18 -18.10
CA ASP A 89 -2.74 6.55 -18.26
C ASP A 89 -1.85 5.35 -18.64
N LYS A 90 -1.14 5.48 -19.78
CA LYS A 90 -0.20 4.48 -20.31
C LYS A 90 0.97 4.19 -19.37
N ASN A 91 1.29 5.09 -18.43
CA ASN A 91 2.41 4.92 -17.50
C ASN A 91 2.05 4.23 -16.18
N SER A 92 0.77 3.90 -15.96
CA SER A 92 0.26 3.34 -14.71
C SER A 92 0.72 1.91 -14.38
N GLN A 93 1.37 1.24 -15.33
CA GLN A 93 1.87 -0.14 -15.17
C GLN A 93 3.27 -0.22 -14.54
N ARG A 94 3.87 0.94 -14.27
CA ARG A 94 5.27 1.03 -13.82
C ARG A 94 5.35 1.13 -12.29
N PRO A 95 5.97 0.14 -11.60
CA PRO A 95 6.06 0.10 -10.14
C PRO A 95 6.63 1.37 -9.51
N GLU A 96 7.56 2.04 -10.21
CA GLU A 96 8.21 3.27 -9.78
C GLU A 96 7.25 4.45 -9.56
N TYR A 97 6.06 4.45 -10.19
CA TYR A 97 5.03 5.48 -9.97
C TYR A 97 3.96 5.04 -8.97
N LEU A 98 3.83 3.74 -8.72
CA LEU A 98 2.84 3.17 -7.80
C LEU A 98 3.33 3.24 -6.35
N LEU A 99 4.60 2.88 -6.12
CA LEU A 99 5.19 2.78 -4.79
C LEU A 99 5.12 4.08 -3.98
N PRO A 100 5.47 5.27 -4.52
CA PRO A 100 5.37 6.52 -3.76
C PRO A 100 3.94 6.84 -3.31
N GLN A 101 2.95 6.59 -4.17
CA GLN A 101 1.55 6.86 -3.86
C GLN A 101 1.02 5.95 -2.74
N ILE A 102 1.44 4.69 -2.75
CA ILE A 102 1.11 3.73 -1.70
C ILE A 102 1.83 4.08 -0.39
N GLN A 103 3.09 4.54 -0.46
CA GLN A 103 3.85 4.94 0.73
C GLN A 103 3.25 6.17 1.42
N MET A 104 2.84 7.20 0.67
CA MET A 104 2.14 8.36 1.22
C MET A 104 0.83 7.97 1.90
N ALA A 105 0.15 6.91 1.43
CA ALA A 105 -1.07 6.40 2.04
C ALA A 105 -0.81 5.65 3.36
N ILE A 106 0.38 5.06 3.53
CA ILE A 106 0.78 4.33 4.74
C ILE A 106 1.36 5.29 5.79
N GLU A 107 2.01 6.37 5.35
CA GLU A 107 2.76 7.28 6.21
C GLU A 107 2.01 7.77 7.47
N PRO A 108 0.73 8.20 7.37
CA PRO A 108 -0.05 8.63 8.53
C PRO A 108 -0.31 7.53 9.56
N HIS A 109 -0.20 6.26 9.17
CA HIS A 109 -0.50 5.11 10.00
C HIS A 109 0.75 4.52 10.67
N TYR A 110 1.98 4.91 10.27
CA TYR A 110 3.22 4.28 10.75
C TYR A 110 3.35 4.21 12.27
N GLN A 111 3.06 5.31 12.99
CA GLN A 111 3.15 5.34 14.45
C GLN A 111 2.12 4.44 15.15
N GLY A 112 1.00 4.12 14.50
CA GLY A 112 0.00 3.17 14.99
C GLY A 112 0.38 1.73 14.67
N LEU A 113 0.92 1.50 13.47
CA LEU A 113 1.35 0.17 13.02
C LEU A 113 2.55 -0.34 13.82
N SER A 114 3.50 0.52 14.18
CA SER A 114 4.62 0.16 15.05
C SER A 114 4.19 -0.26 16.47
N LYS A 115 2.93 0.00 16.86
CA LYS A 115 2.34 -0.47 18.12
C LYS A 115 1.49 -1.73 17.95
N ALA A 116 0.95 -1.96 16.76
CA ALA A 116 0.05 -3.06 16.45
C ALA A 116 0.78 -4.33 15.99
N TYR A 117 2.01 -4.19 15.49
CA TYR A 117 2.87 -5.29 15.07
C TYR A 117 3.97 -5.54 16.12
N SER A 118 4.28 -6.81 16.43
CA SER A 118 5.43 -7.14 17.30
C SER A 118 6.73 -6.68 16.66
N GLY A 119 7.78 -6.41 17.45
CA GLY A 119 9.09 -5.94 16.94
C GLY A 119 9.69 -6.83 15.83
N GLU A 120 9.36 -8.12 15.84
CA GLU A 120 9.76 -9.11 14.82
C GLU A 120 9.01 -8.95 13.48
N LEU A 121 7.75 -8.51 13.53
CA LEU A 121 6.97 -8.15 12.36
C LEU A 121 7.28 -6.72 11.90
N ILE A 122 7.68 -5.80 12.80
CA ILE A 122 8.23 -4.48 12.44
C ILE A 122 9.55 -4.63 11.68
N ALA A 123 10.44 -5.54 12.10
CA ALA A 123 11.66 -5.85 11.36
C ALA A 123 11.39 -6.49 9.99
N ARG A 124 10.25 -7.17 9.83
CA ARG A 124 9.76 -7.58 8.52
C ARG A 124 9.12 -6.42 7.77
N LEU A 125 8.46 -5.49 8.47
CA LEU A 125 7.71 -4.35 7.93
C LEU A 125 8.58 -3.15 7.52
N PHE A 126 9.86 -3.10 7.90
CA PHE A 126 10.77 -1.97 7.71
C PHE A 126 12.23 -2.36 7.46
#